data_AF-A0A7C3IJN9-F1
#
_entry.id   AF-A0A7C3IJN9-F1
#
_cell.length_a   1.000
_cell.length_b   1.000
_cell.length_c   1.000
_cell.angle_alpha   90.00
_cell.angle_beta   90.00
_cell.angle_gamma   90.00
#
_symmetry.space_group_name_H-M   'P 1'
#
loop_
_entity.id
_entity.type
_entity.pdbx_description
1 polymer ?
#
loop_
_entity_poly.entity_id
_entity_poly.type
_entity_poly.pdbx_seq_one_letter_code
_entity_poly.pdbx_strand_id
1 'polypeptide(L)'
;MHVAWLTLALAATLAEPPPERPEAEFPAPFVGLHVLVRLADDLFTGHDLRYEGGQFRLRQREGDLTFAEERVLQVQFVDPRRDEFRDPVGLAIHVAHLRRGAPLKRLLIQRFGEGVLLRPEDPLAETFHRLVPRMWHPDLAALLCTEAARRCFLERRSKDAVMLFEAAALAEKARPDHAFVYGLMRVAALADFARPDEVQAAIRQLDAAHPEHRREILRFGLALREELPDRPGPPRILKGLK
;
A
#
# COMPACT_ATOMS: atom_id res chain seq x y z
N MET A 1 -33.73 -34.33 -55.89
CA MET A 1 -33.23 -35.73 -55.86
C MET A 1 -31.82 -35.76 -56.44
N HIS A 2 -30.89 -36.37 -55.70
CA HIS A 2 -29.58 -36.96 -56.08
C HIS A 2 -28.62 -36.13 -56.96
N VAL A 3 -27.53 -35.55 -56.42
CA VAL A 3 -26.19 -36.15 -56.13
C VAL A 3 -25.41 -36.59 -57.38
N ALA A 4 -24.32 -35.87 -57.71
CA ALA A 4 -22.98 -36.34 -58.12
C ALA A 4 -22.19 -35.15 -58.70
N TRP A 5 -21.25 -34.55 -57.96
CA TRP A 5 -19.79 -34.82 -57.98
C TRP A 5 -19.13 -34.66 -59.35
N LEU A 6 -18.32 -33.59 -59.51
CA LEU A 6 -16.98 -33.71 -60.07
C LEU A 6 -16.07 -32.54 -59.68
N THR A 7 -14.97 -32.96 -59.07
CA THR A 7 -13.84 -32.26 -58.46
C THR A 7 -12.97 -31.56 -59.50
N LEU A 8 -12.37 -30.42 -59.16
CA LEU A 8 -11.01 -30.07 -59.60
C LEU A 8 -10.40 -29.04 -58.66
N ALA A 9 -9.30 -29.49 -58.04
CA ALA A 9 -8.45 -28.75 -57.14
C ALA A 9 -7.61 -27.70 -57.88
N LEU A 10 -7.25 -26.59 -57.23
CA LEU A 10 -5.87 -26.11 -57.25
C LEU A 10 -5.59 -25.02 -56.20
N ALA A 11 -4.42 -25.19 -55.58
CA ALA A 11 -3.55 -24.19 -54.98
C ALA A 11 -3.97 -23.56 -53.64
N ALA A 12 -3.42 -24.18 -52.59
CA ALA A 12 -3.04 -23.52 -51.36
C ALA A 12 -2.22 -22.25 -51.64
N THR A 13 -2.64 -21.14 -51.05
CA THR A 13 -1.71 -20.11 -50.58
C THR A 13 -1.76 -20.13 -49.07
N LEU A 14 -0.66 -20.59 -48.49
CA LEU A 14 -0.27 -20.36 -47.12
C LEU A 14 -0.39 -18.86 -46.82
N ALA A 15 -1.47 -18.46 -46.17
CA ALA A 15 -1.47 -17.23 -45.40
C ALA A 15 -1.03 -17.63 -43.99
N GLU A 16 0.21 -17.32 -43.66
CA GLU A 16 0.66 -17.34 -42.26
C GLU A 16 -0.35 -16.56 -41.41
N PRO A 17 -0.77 -17.06 -40.25
CA PRO A 17 -1.54 -16.25 -39.33
C PRO A 17 -0.70 -15.00 -39.01
N PRO A 18 -1.30 -13.79 -38.97
CA PRO A 18 -0.56 -12.60 -38.62
C PRO A 18 0.11 -12.83 -37.25
N PRO A 19 1.34 -12.35 -37.03
CA PRO A 19 2.00 -12.52 -35.76
C PRO A 19 1.09 -11.98 -34.67
N GLU A 20 0.77 -12.84 -33.70
CA GLU A 20 0.07 -12.45 -32.48
C GLU A 20 0.75 -11.20 -31.95
N ARG A 21 0.04 -10.07 -32.00
CA ARG A 21 0.50 -8.86 -31.30
C ARG A 21 0.67 -9.29 -29.84
N PRO A 22 1.81 -9.02 -29.18
CA PRO A 22 1.87 -9.20 -27.75
C PRO A 22 0.72 -8.37 -27.18
N GLU A 23 -0.17 -9.02 -26.42
CA GLU A 23 -1.28 -8.39 -25.72
C GLU A 23 -0.74 -7.31 -24.78
N ALA A 24 -0.49 -6.13 -25.33
CA ALA A 24 -0.24 -4.92 -24.60
C ALA A 24 -1.60 -4.32 -24.26
N GLU A 25 -2.36 -5.02 -23.41
CA GLU A 25 -3.52 -4.47 -22.73
C GLU A 25 -3.44 -4.90 -21.26
N PHE A 26 -2.81 -4.07 -20.43
CA PHE A 26 -3.15 -4.05 -19.00
C PHE A 26 -4.58 -3.53 -18.90
N PRO A 27 -5.59 -4.35 -18.56
CA PRO A 27 -6.96 -3.87 -18.52
C PRO A 27 -7.20 -3.19 -17.17
N ALA A 28 -7.43 -1.87 -17.18
CA ALA A 28 -7.99 -1.10 -16.07
C ALA A 28 -7.17 -1.12 -14.74
N PRO A 29 -7.42 -0.20 -13.78
CA PRO A 29 -6.80 -0.31 -12.46
C PRO A 29 -7.31 -1.58 -11.77
N PHE A 30 -6.50 -2.64 -11.81
CA PHE A 30 -6.81 -3.94 -11.22
C PHE A 30 -7.35 -3.75 -9.79
N VAL A 31 -8.64 -4.06 -9.61
CA VAL A 31 -9.33 -4.13 -8.30
C VAL A 31 -9.06 -5.52 -7.72
N GLY A 32 -7.78 -5.89 -7.59
CA GLY A 32 -7.37 -7.23 -7.20
C GLY A 32 -7.10 -7.34 -5.70
N LEU A 33 -7.47 -8.47 -5.11
CA LEU A 33 -6.90 -8.91 -3.83
C LEU A 33 -5.38 -8.98 -3.98
N HIS A 34 -4.63 -8.24 -3.15
CA HIS A 34 -3.19 -8.44 -3.05
C HIS A 34 -2.93 -9.77 -2.35
N VAL A 35 -1.93 -10.50 -2.80
CA VAL A 35 -1.50 -11.74 -2.17
C VAL A 35 -0.12 -11.54 -1.57
N LEU A 36 0.01 -11.96 -0.32
CA LEU A 36 1.26 -12.08 0.41
C LEU A 36 1.60 -13.55 0.54
N VAL A 37 2.77 -13.95 0.07
CA VAL A 37 3.29 -15.31 0.20
C VAL A 37 4.55 -15.25 1.05
N ARG A 38 4.53 -15.92 2.20
CA ARG A 38 5.65 -15.99 3.12
C ARG A 38 6.36 -17.33 3.03
N LEU A 39 7.67 -17.26 2.90
CA LEU A 39 8.60 -18.37 3.07
C LEU A 39 9.37 -18.18 4.39
N ALA A 40 10.20 -19.15 4.78
CA ALA A 40 10.99 -19.09 6.01
C ALA A 40 11.83 -17.81 6.15
N ASP A 41 12.50 -17.43 5.07
CA ASP A 41 13.46 -16.32 5.07
C ASP A 41 12.96 -15.10 4.29
N ASP A 42 11.79 -15.18 3.65
CA ASP A 42 11.36 -14.16 2.70
C ASP A 42 9.85 -13.92 2.59
N LEU A 43 9.49 -12.75 2.05
CA LEU A 43 8.11 -12.36 1.74
C LEU A 43 8.00 -11.86 0.31
N PHE A 44 7.00 -12.37 -0.39
CA PHE A 44 6.62 -11.97 -1.73
C PHE A 44 5.22 -11.37 -1.74
N THR A 45 5.04 -10.32 -2.53
CA THR A 45 3.74 -9.69 -2.74
C THR A 45 3.37 -9.71 -4.21
N GLY A 46 2.11 -9.92 -4.54
CA GLY A 46 1.65 -9.95 -5.92
C GLY A 46 0.14 -9.99 -6.04
N HIS A 47 -0.34 -10.54 -7.14
CA HIS A 47 -1.74 -10.78 -7.48
C HIS A 47 -1.88 -12.14 -8.16
N ASP A 48 -3.10 -12.65 -8.30
CA ASP A 48 -3.40 -13.91 -9.00
C ASP A 48 -2.49 -15.09 -8.55
N LEU A 49 -2.77 -15.61 -7.36
CA LEU A 49 -2.10 -16.82 -6.87
C LEU A 49 -2.81 -18.06 -7.39
N ARG A 50 -2.06 -18.92 -8.08
CA ARG A 50 -2.53 -20.22 -8.58
C ARG A 50 -1.78 -21.34 -7.90
N TYR A 51 -2.44 -22.49 -7.75
CA TYR A 51 -1.84 -23.70 -7.20
C TYR A 51 -2.06 -24.84 -8.18
N GLU A 52 -0.97 -25.48 -8.61
CA GLU A 52 -1.00 -26.62 -9.53
C GLU A 52 0.19 -27.54 -9.25
N GLY A 53 -0.06 -28.84 -9.14
CA GLY A 53 1.00 -29.85 -9.04
C GLY A 53 1.96 -29.68 -7.85
N GLY A 54 1.47 -29.26 -6.68
CA GLY A 54 2.32 -29.02 -5.49
C GLY A 54 3.12 -27.73 -5.55
N GLN A 55 2.79 -26.81 -6.46
CA GLN A 55 3.47 -25.53 -6.61
C GLN A 55 2.49 -24.37 -6.60
N PHE A 56 2.89 -23.29 -5.94
CA PHE A 56 2.24 -22.00 -6.02
C PHE A 56 2.88 -21.15 -7.10
N ARG A 57 2.07 -20.51 -7.94
CA ARG A 57 2.50 -19.49 -8.91
C ARG A 57 1.86 -18.17 -8.56
N LEU A 58 2.67 -17.16 -8.24
CA LEU A 58 2.26 -15.80 -7.90
C LEU A 58 2.65 -14.85 -9.02
N ARG A 59 1.69 -14.11 -9.57
CA ARG A 59 2.00 -13.04 -10.52
C ARG A 59 2.46 -11.79 -9.79
N GLN A 60 3.59 -11.24 -10.20
CA GLN A 60 4.15 -9.98 -9.70
C GLN A 60 4.27 -8.96 -10.84
N ARG A 61 4.74 -7.76 -10.51
CA ARG A 61 5.03 -6.71 -11.51
C ARG A 61 6.11 -7.13 -12.51
N GLU A 62 7.13 -7.83 -12.04
CA GLU A 62 8.33 -8.20 -12.81
C GLU A 62 8.18 -9.53 -13.55
N GLY A 63 7.12 -10.28 -13.28
CA GLY A 63 6.86 -11.60 -13.85
C GLY A 63 6.19 -12.52 -12.84
N ASP A 64 6.18 -13.80 -13.15
CA ASP A 64 5.62 -14.82 -12.26
C ASP A 64 6.71 -15.46 -11.40
N LEU A 65 6.42 -15.65 -10.13
CA LEU A 65 7.24 -16.43 -9.21
C LEU A 65 6.57 -17.76 -8.91
N THR A 66 7.37 -18.82 -8.86
CA THR A 66 6.92 -20.15 -8.49
C THR A 66 7.57 -20.59 -7.19
N PHE A 67 6.77 -21.15 -6.29
CA PHE A 67 7.19 -21.67 -4.99
C PHE A 67 6.72 -23.11 -4.84
N ALA A 68 7.59 -23.98 -4.36
CA ALA A 68 7.17 -25.32 -3.94
C ALA A 68 6.31 -25.22 -2.67
N GLU A 69 5.24 -26.00 -2.57
CA GLU A 69 4.28 -25.97 -1.45
C GLU A 69 4.97 -26.11 -0.09
N GLU A 70 5.93 -27.01 0.02
CA GLU A 70 6.67 -27.30 1.25
C GLU A 70 7.52 -26.11 1.76
N ARG A 71 7.76 -25.11 0.91
CA ARG A 71 8.50 -23.90 1.27
C ARG A 71 7.58 -22.78 1.75
N VAL A 72 6.28 -22.85 1.45
CA VAL A 72 5.33 -21.80 1.76
C VAL A 72 4.83 -21.97 3.19
N LEU A 73 5.15 -21.00 4.05
CA LEU A 73 4.70 -20.99 5.43
C LEU A 73 3.30 -20.40 5.57
N GLN A 74 3.00 -19.37 4.78
CA GLN A 74 1.74 -18.65 4.88
C GLN A 74 1.37 -17.99 3.56
N VAL A 75 0.08 -18.03 3.23
CA VAL A 75 -0.54 -17.24 2.17
C VAL A 75 -1.60 -16.34 2.80
N GLN A 76 -1.57 -15.05 2.48
CA GLN A 76 -2.54 -14.11 2.97
C GLN A 76 -3.08 -13.21 1.86
N PHE A 77 -4.40 -13.04 1.84
CA PHE A 77 -5.08 -12.18 0.90
C PHE A 77 -5.42 -10.85 1.58
N VAL A 78 -5.00 -9.75 0.97
CA VAL A 78 -5.15 -8.39 1.47
C VAL A 78 -5.99 -7.60 0.47
N ASP A 79 -7.20 -7.21 0.90
CA ASP A 79 -8.09 -6.33 0.14
C ASP A 79 -7.99 -4.89 0.68
N PRO A 80 -7.22 -3.98 0.06
CA PRO A 80 -7.10 -2.64 0.58
C PRO A 80 -8.36 -1.78 0.37
N ARG A 81 -9.40 -2.23 -0.34
CA ARG A 81 -10.52 -1.35 -0.75
C ARG A 81 -11.81 -1.51 0.06
N ARG A 82 -11.83 -2.35 1.10
CA ARG A 82 -13.05 -2.70 1.86
C ARG A 82 -13.46 -1.78 3.02
N ASP A 83 -12.83 -0.61 3.23
CA ASP A 83 -13.26 0.34 4.28
C ASP A 83 -12.65 1.75 4.12
N GLU A 84 -13.31 2.77 4.69
CA GLU A 84 -12.93 4.21 4.65
C GLU A 84 -11.56 4.53 5.31
N PHE A 85 -10.92 3.54 5.95
CA PHE A 85 -9.64 3.65 6.65
C PHE A 85 -8.50 2.86 6.01
N ARG A 86 -8.65 2.45 4.73
CA ARG A 86 -7.65 1.59 4.06
C ARG A 86 -6.89 2.25 2.90
N ASP A 87 -7.17 3.51 2.55
CA ASP A 87 -6.26 4.26 1.68
C ASP A 87 -5.05 4.80 2.48
N PRO A 88 -3.96 5.21 1.82
CA PRO A 88 -2.76 5.65 2.52
C PRO A 88 -2.99 6.82 3.48
N VAL A 89 -3.98 7.68 3.19
CA VAL A 89 -4.32 8.81 4.06
C VAL A 89 -5.04 8.34 5.33
N GLY A 90 -6.00 7.45 5.23
CA GLY A 90 -6.71 6.86 6.37
C GLY A 90 -5.75 6.11 7.30
N LEU A 91 -4.81 5.36 6.73
CA LEU A 91 -3.76 4.68 7.47
C LEU A 91 -2.77 5.67 8.13
N ALA A 92 -2.42 6.77 7.46
CA ALA A 92 -1.60 7.82 8.05
C ALA A 92 -2.30 8.52 9.22
N ILE A 93 -3.61 8.81 9.09
CA ILE A 93 -4.43 9.32 10.19
C ILE A 93 -4.36 8.33 11.37
N HIS A 94 -4.57 7.03 11.12
CA HIS A 94 -4.46 6.00 12.15
C HIS A 94 -3.10 6.02 12.87
N VAL A 95 -1.99 6.10 12.12
CA VAL A 95 -0.64 6.19 12.69
C VAL A 95 -0.48 7.40 13.60
N ALA A 96 -0.98 8.57 13.20
CA ALA A 96 -0.91 9.79 13.99
C ALA A 96 -1.68 9.71 15.34
N HIS A 97 -2.59 8.73 15.49
CA HIS A 97 -3.44 8.58 16.66
C HIS A 97 -3.04 7.44 17.61
N LEU A 98 -1.99 6.66 17.30
CA LEU A 98 -1.58 5.50 18.10
C LEU A 98 -1.41 5.81 19.61
N ARG A 99 -0.94 7.03 19.97
CA ARG A 99 -0.73 7.43 21.36
C ARG A 99 -1.93 7.92 22.13
N ARG A 100 -2.99 8.37 21.45
CA ARG A 100 -4.04 9.17 22.10
C ARG A 100 -5.01 8.34 22.92
N GLY A 101 -4.78 7.02 23.04
CA GLY A 101 -5.67 6.10 23.74
C GLY A 101 -7.09 6.14 23.20
N ALA A 102 -7.27 6.71 22.00
CA ALA A 102 -8.56 6.86 21.39
C ALA A 102 -9.14 5.45 21.25
N PRO A 103 -10.40 5.23 21.66
CA PRO A 103 -11.15 4.06 21.27
C PRO A 103 -11.49 4.19 19.77
N LEU A 104 -10.47 4.39 18.93
CA LEU A 104 -10.52 4.19 17.50
C LEU A 104 -10.76 2.69 17.35
N LYS A 105 -12.07 2.41 17.32
CA LYS A 105 -12.78 1.15 17.42
C LYS A 105 -11.87 -0.07 17.29
N ARG A 106 -12.05 -1.02 18.21
CA ARG A 106 -11.70 -2.47 18.11
C ARG A 106 -11.85 -3.08 16.69
N LEU A 107 -12.56 -2.43 15.78
CA LEU A 107 -12.75 -2.74 14.36
C LEU A 107 -11.50 -2.60 13.46
N LEU A 108 -10.51 -1.75 13.77
CA LEU A 108 -9.31 -1.62 12.91
C LEU A 108 -8.24 -2.68 13.24
N ILE A 109 -8.07 -2.99 14.53
CA ILE A 109 -7.09 -3.96 15.06
C ILE A 109 -7.47 -5.40 14.70
N GLN A 110 -8.76 -5.70 14.48
CA GLN A 110 -9.22 -7.07 14.23
C GLN A 110 -9.04 -7.58 12.80
N ARG A 111 -8.67 -6.75 11.81
CA ARG A 111 -8.70 -7.15 10.39
C ARG A 111 -7.39 -7.08 9.62
N PHE A 112 -6.37 -6.44 10.16
CA PHE A 112 -4.98 -6.58 9.69
C PHE A 112 -4.23 -7.20 10.86
N GLY A 113 -4.15 -8.54 10.87
CA GLY A 113 -3.50 -9.26 11.96
C GLY A 113 -2.09 -8.71 12.18
N GLU A 114 -1.67 -8.60 13.43
CA GLU A 114 -0.26 -8.32 13.71
C GLU A 114 0.60 -9.40 13.04
N GLY A 115 1.74 -9.03 12.47
CA GLY A 115 2.64 -9.99 11.86
C GLY A 115 2.33 -10.37 10.40
N VAL A 116 1.41 -9.66 9.73
CA VAL A 116 1.12 -9.88 8.29
C VAL A 116 2.37 -9.58 7.45
N LEU A 117 2.98 -8.41 7.61
CA LEU A 117 4.18 -8.01 6.87
C LEU A 117 5.45 -8.13 7.73
N LEU A 118 5.37 -7.74 9.00
CA LEU A 118 6.49 -7.66 9.93
C LEU A 118 6.22 -8.54 11.15
N ARG A 119 6.87 -9.70 11.24
CA ARG A 119 6.70 -10.57 12.41
C ARG A 119 7.33 -9.95 13.66
N PRO A 120 6.83 -10.28 14.87
CA PRO A 120 7.43 -9.79 16.12
C PRO A 120 8.92 -10.10 16.25
N GLU A 121 9.36 -11.26 15.77
CA GLU A 121 10.75 -11.72 15.83
C GLU A 121 11.66 -11.10 14.75
N ASP A 122 11.10 -10.54 13.68
CA ASP A 122 11.89 -10.00 12.57
C ASP A 122 12.67 -8.74 13.04
N PRO A 123 13.93 -8.53 12.62
CA PRO A 123 14.64 -7.28 12.87
C PRO A 123 13.96 -6.15 12.07
N LEU A 124 13.27 -5.24 12.78
CA LEU A 124 12.35 -4.28 12.17
C LEU A 124 12.98 -3.44 11.04
N ALA A 125 14.09 -2.76 11.31
CA ALA A 125 14.70 -1.85 10.34
C ALA A 125 15.18 -2.58 9.09
N GLU A 126 15.92 -3.68 9.27
CA GLU A 126 16.44 -4.50 8.18
C GLU A 126 15.31 -5.08 7.32
N THR A 127 14.29 -5.64 7.97
CA THR A 127 13.14 -6.24 7.29
C THR A 127 12.34 -5.17 6.54
N PHE A 128 12.09 -4.02 7.17
CA PHE A 128 11.41 -2.90 6.53
C PHE A 128 12.15 -2.43 5.27
N HIS A 129 13.46 -2.19 5.36
CA HIS A 129 14.27 -1.78 4.22
C HIS A 129 14.27 -2.80 3.08
N ARG A 130 14.28 -4.10 3.39
CA ARG A 130 14.17 -5.17 2.38
C ARG A 130 12.80 -5.20 1.71
N LEU A 131 11.73 -4.90 2.44
CA LEU A 131 10.35 -4.96 1.93
C LEU A 131 9.93 -3.72 1.12
N VAL A 132 10.43 -2.53 1.45
CA VAL A 132 10.15 -1.27 0.74
C VAL A 132 10.22 -1.38 -0.80
N PRO A 133 11.30 -1.88 -1.42
CA PRO A 133 11.36 -1.98 -2.88
C PRO A 133 10.29 -2.92 -3.46
N ARG A 134 9.88 -3.93 -2.68
CA ARG A 134 8.94 -4.99 -3.09
C ARG A 134 7.48 -4.61 -2.94
N MET A 135 7.17 -3.55 -2.19
CA MET A 135 5.83 -2.99 -2.14
C MET A 135 5.56 -2.33 -3.49
N TRP A 136 4.80 -3.02 -4.33
CA TRP A 136 4.49 -2.58 -5.70
C TRP A 136 3.25 -1.68 -5.77
N HIS A 137 2.39 -1.75 -4.76
CA HIS A 137 1.18 -0.93 -4.64
C HIS A 137 1.31 0.03 -3.44
N PRO A 138 0.92 1.32 -3.59
CA PRO A 138 0.98 2.30 -2.50
C PRO A 138 0.23 1.87 -1.23
N ASP A 139 -0.89 1.17 -1.37
CA ASP A 139 -1.66 0.65 -0.22
C ASP A 139 -0.87 -0.38 0.60
N LEU A 140 -0.06 -1.23 -0.05
CA LEU A 140 0.81 -2.19 0.65
C LEU A 140 1.96 -1.46 1.35
N ALA A 141 2.52 -0.43 0.71
CA ALA A 141 3.53 0.43 1.33
C ALA A 141 2.98 1.14 2.58
N ALA A 142 1.73 1.63 2.51
CA ALA A 142 1.05 2.25 3.63
C ALA A 142 0.83 1.25 4.78
N LEU A 143 0.37 0.03 4.46
CA LEU A 143 0.19 -1.05 5.44
C LEU A 143 1.50 -1.43 6.14
N LEU A 144 2.60 -1.56 5.37
CA LEU A 144 3.94 -1.81 5.92
C LEU A 144 4.35 -0.72 6.92
N CYS A 145 4.10 0.55 6.57
CA CYS A 145 4.37 1.67 7.47
C CYS A 145 3.51 1.62 8.73
N THR A 146 2.23 1.27 8.62
CA THR A 146 1.35 1.14 9.78
C THR A 146 1.85 0.08 10.76
N GLU A 147 2.26 -1.10 10.28
CA GLU A 147 2.84 -2.14 11.15
C GLU A 147 4.15 -1.68 11.80
N ALA A 148 5.04 -1.05 11.03
CA ALA A 148 6.31 -0.52 11.55
C ALA A 148 6.08 0.56 12.61
N ALA A 149 5.19 1.53 12.34
CA ALA A 149 4.86 2.60 13.28
C ALA A 149 4.26 2.05 14.57
N ARG A 150 3.35 1.08 14.46
CA ARG A 150 2.74 0.41 15.61
C ARG A 150 3.79 -0.30 16.46
N ARG A 151 4.70 -1.05 15.85
CA ARG A 151 5.78 -1.72 16.58
C ARG A 151 6.71 -0.72 17.26
N CYS A 152 7.16 0.31 16.55
CA CYS A 152 7.94 1.40 17.13
C CYS A 152 7.21 2.06 18.31
N PHE A 153 5.90 2.29 18.19
CA PHE A 153 5.10 2.85 19.27
C PHE A 153 5.05 1.95 20.50
N LEU A 154 4.75 0.66 20.33
CA LEU A 154 4.71 -0.33 21.42
C LEU A 154 6.07 -0.47 22.11
N GLU A 155 7.16 -0.40 21.35
CA GLU A 155 8.54 -0.43 21.84
C GLU A 155 9.01 0.94 22.40
N ARG A 156 8.16 1.98 22.40
CA ARG A 156 8.48 3.37 22.83
C ARG A 156 9.61 4.03 22.03
N ARG A 157 9.74 3.68 20.76
CA ARG A 157 10.74 4.13 19.78
C ARG A 157 10.10 4.87 18.60
N SER A 158 9.11 5.74 18.85
CA SER A 158 8.38 6.46 17.78
C SER A 158 9.27 7.24 16.81
N LYS A 159 10.43 7.75 17.28
CA LYS A 159 11.41 8.45 16.43
C LYS A 159 11.97 7.56 15.31
N ASP A 160 12.05 6.25 15.57
CA ASP A 160 12.61 5.30 14.60
C ASP A 160 11.69 5.11 13.41
N ALA A 161 10.37 5.17 13.62
CA ALA A 161 9.40 5.15 12.52
C ALA A 161 9.60 6.35 11.58
N VAL A 162 9.83 7.56 12.12
CA VAL A 162 10.12 8.75 11.31
C VAL A 162 11.39 8.55 10.47
N MET A 163 12.47 8.01 11.06
CA MET A 163 13.71 7.73 10.33
C MET A 163 13.52 6.68 9.22
N LEU A 164 12.79 5.60 9.52
CA LEU A 164 12.49 4.55 8.55
C LEU A 164 11.71 5.09 7.35
N PHE A 165 10.68 5.90 7.60
CA PHE A 165 9.82 6.43 6.55
C PHE A 165 10.49 7.51 5.74
N GLU A 166 11.33 8.35 6.36
CA GLU A 166 12.16 9.31 5.65
C GLU A 166 13.17 8.63 4.72
N ALA A 167 13.85 7.59 5.20
CA ALA A 167 14.76 6.80 4.38
C ALA A 167 14.05 6.11 3.21
N ALA A 168 12.86 5.54 3.44
CA ALA A 168 12.05 4.92 2.39
C ALA A 168 11.56 5.94 1.35
N ALA A 169 11.10 7.11 1.77
CA ALA A 169 10.67 8.17 0.85
C ALA A 169 11.83 8.59 -0.07
N LEU A 170 13.04 8.72 0.47
CA LEU A 170 14.23 9.05 -0.31
C LEU A 170 14.64 7.93 -1.28
N ALA A 171 14.62 6.68 -0.82
CA ALA A 171 14.94 5.51 -1.64
C ALA A 171 13.96 5.36 -2.81
N GLU A 172 12.70 5.74 -2.60
CA GLU A 172 11.61 5.54 -3.55
C GLU A 172 11.24 6.76 -4.38
N LYS A 173 12.14 7.75 -4.47
CA LYS A 173 11.94 8.98 -5.26
C LYS A 173 11.57 8.74 -6.74
N ALA A 174 11.96 7.59 -7.30
CA ALA A 174 11.63 7.22 -8.69
C ALA A 174 10.20 6.69 -8.85
N ARG A 175 9.50 6.38 -7.74
CA ARG A 175 8.11 5.94 -7.67
C ARG A 175 7.31 7.00 -6.90
N PRO A 176 6.82 8.07 -7.55
CA PRO A 176 6.28 9.26 -6.87
C PRO A 176 5.14 8.94 -5.89
N ASP A 177 4.21 8.05 -6.25
CA ASP A 177 3.13 7.63 -5.35
C ASP A 177 3.66 6.94 -4.07
N HIS A 178 4.74 6.15 -4.19
CA HIS A 178 5.33 5.46 -3.04
C HIS A 178 6.10 6.45 -2.16
N ALA A 179 6.92 7.33 -2.77
CA ALA A 179 7.60 8.40 -2.07
C ALA A 179 6.61 9.29 -1.30
N PHE A 180 5.47 9.63 -1.92
CA PHE A 180 4.38 10.33 -1.26
C PHE A 180 3.85 9.57 -0.05
N VAL A 181 3.51 8.28 -0.18
CA VAL A 181 3.02 7.46 0.94
C VAL A 181 4.01 7.42 2.10
N TYR A 182 5.29 7.18 1.83
CA TYR A 182 6.32 7.18 2.87
C TYR A 182 6.48 8.57 3.51
N GLY A 183 6.44 9.63 2.71
CA GLY A 183 6.44 11.01 3.19
C GLY A 183 5.24 11.32 4.09
N LEU A 184 4.05 10.90 3.70
CA LEU A 184 2.82 11.08 4.48
C LEU A 184 2.89 10.31 5.81
N MET A 185 3.36 9.07 5.78
CA MET A 185 3.56 8.23 6.96
C MET A 185 4.62 8.80 7.92
N ARG A 186 5.69 9.41 7.38
CA ARG A 186 6.67 10.16 8.17
C ARG A 186 6.02 11.31 8.93
N VAL A 187 5.19 12.12 8.27
CA VAL A 187 4.47 13.22 8.93
C VAL A 187 3.52 12.70 10.00
N ALA A 188 2.81 11.60 9.73
CA ALA A 188 1.94 10.95 10.70
C ALA A 188 2.70 10.45 11.94
N ALA A 189 3.83 9.77 11.75
CA ALA A 189 4.67 9.31 12.86
C ALA A 189 5.29 10.49 13.64
N LEU A 190 5.59 11.60 12.96
CA LEU A 190 6.11 12.81 13.60
C LEU A 190 5.07 13.48 14.53
N ALA A 191 3.80 13.44 14.15
CA ALA A 191 2.70 14.01 14.94
C ALA A 191 2.55 13.38 16.35
N ASP A 192 3.17 12.23 16.58
CA ASP A 192 3.17 11.50 17.83
C ASP A 192 3.97 12.19 18.96
N PHE A 193 5.00 12.96 18.61
CA PHE A 193 5.94 13.53 19.59
C PHE A 193 6.46 14.93 19.26
N ALA A 194 6.26 15.42 18.05
CA ALA A 194 6.74 16.72 17.61
C ALA A 194 5.80 17.86 18.02
N ARG A 195 6.32 19.09 17.99
CA ARG A 195 5.50 20.29 18.21
C ARG A 195 4.56 20.54 17.02
N PRO A 196 3.39 21.18 17.22
CA PRO A 196 2.47 21.48 16.12
C PRO A 196 3.12 22.23 14.95
N ASP A 197 4.03 23.18 15.23
CA ASP A 197 4.73 23.93 14.18
C ASP A 197 5.68 23.08 13.34
N GLU A 198 6.33 22.08 13.95
CA GLU A 198 7.20 21.12 13.27
C GLU A 198 6.36 20.21 12.34
N VAL A 199 5.21 19.75 12.82
CA VAL A 199 4.26 18.98 12.00
C VAL A 199 3.72 19.81 10.84
N GLN A 200 3.34 21.07 11.07
CA GLN A 200 2.89 21.97 9.99
C GLN A 200 4.01 22.26 8.99
N ALA A 201 5.26 22.41 9.44
CA ALA A 201 6.40 22.55 8.53
C ALA A 201 6.59 21.29 7.67
N ALA A 202 6.47 20.10 8.26
CA ALA A 202 6.56 18.83 7.53
C ALA A 202 5.42 18.65 6.51
N ILE A 203 4.19 19.05 6.84
CA ILE A 203 3.06 19.06 5.89
C ILE A 203 3.35 19.99 4.70
N ARG A 204 3.87 21.20 4.96
CA ARG A 204 4.24 22.14 3.88
C ARG A 204 5.36 21.60 2.99
N GLN A 205 6.34 20.91 3.56
CA GLN A 205 7.40 20.25 2.80
C GLN A 205 6.83 19.12 1.93
N LEU A 206 5.89 18.32 2.45
CA LEU A 206 5.22 17.27 1.70
C LEU A 206 4.41 17.85 0.52
N ASP A 207 3.66 18.94 0.74
CA ASP A 207 2.88 19.63 -0.31
C ASP A 207 3.78 20.20 -1.41
N ALA A 208 4.95 20.76 -1.03
CA ALA A 208 5.92 21.26 -1.99
C ALA A 208 6.59 20.15 -2.81
N ALA A 209 6.83 18.99 -2.20
CA ALA A 209 7.45 17.84 -2.87
C ALA A 209 6.47 17.05 -3.76
N HIS A 210 5.18 17.05 -3.40
CA HIS A 210 4.13 16.24 -4.02
C HIS A 210 2.86 17.05 -4.30
N PRO A 211 2.92 18.10 -5.14
CA PRO A 211 1.77 18.96 -5.43
C PRO A 211 0.60 18.23 -6.09
N GLU A 212 0.85 17.11 -6.76
CA GLU A 212 -0.15 16.23 -7.36
C GLU A 212 -1.09 15.58 -6.31
N HIS A 213 -0.61 15.40 -5.09
CA HIS A 213 -1.35 14.78 -3.97
C HIS A 213 -1.95 15.82 -3.00
N ARG A 214 -2.10 17.07 -3.44
CA ARG A 214 -2.56 18.18 -2.59
C ARG A 214 -3.90 17.90 -1.90
N ARG A 215 -4.83 17.18 -2.55
CA ARG A 215 -6.14 16.87 -1.96
C ARG A 215 -5.99 15.93 -0.76
N GLU A 216 -5.16 14.91 -0.90
CA GLU A 216 -4.81 13.92 0.10
C GLU A 216 -4.09 14.58 1.29
N ILE A 217 -3.13 15.47 1.00
CA ILE A 217 -2.40 16.23 2.01
C ILE A 217 -3.33 17.16 2.79
N LEU A 218 -4.23 17.86 2.11
CA LEU A 218 -5.24 18.71 2.76
C LEU A 218 -6.18 17.88 3.64
N ARG A 219 -6.66 16.73 3.15
CA ARG A 219 -7.51 15.81 3.91
C ARG A 219 -6.81 15.34 5.19
N PHE A 220 -5.56 14.90 5.09
CA PHE A 220 -4.75 14.50 6.23
C PHE A 220 -4.54 15.67 7.21
N GLY A 221 -4.15 16.85 6.71
CA GLY A 221 -3.91 18.03 7.54
C GLY A 221 -5.16 18.56 8.25
N LEU A 222 -6.35 18.43 7.64
CA LEU A 222 -7.62 18.75 8.29
C LEU A 222 -7.94 17.78 9.42
N ALA A 223 -7.80 16.46 9.19
CA ALA A 223 -8.00 15.44 10.21
C ALA A 223 -7.08 15.65 11.42
N LEU A 224 -5.80 15.98 11.17
CA LEU A 224 -4.88 16.33 12.26
C LEU A 224 -5.33 17.56 13.06
N ARG A 225 -5.92 18.58 12.40
CA ARG A 225 -6.33 19.85 13.03
C ARG A 225 -7.61 19.74 13.82
N GLU A 226 -8.62 19.04 13.32
CA GLU A 226 -9.89 18.83 14.02
C GLU A 226 -9.70 18.11 15.36
N GLU A 227 -8.59 17.37 15.49
CA GLU A 227 -8.27 16.60 16.68
C GLU A 227 -7.12 17.17 17.52
N LEU A 228 -6.45 18.26 17.12
CA LEU A 228 -5.43 18.92 17.93
C LEU A 228 -6.09 19.78 19.04
N PRO A 229 -5.86 19.49 20.33
CA PRO A 229 -6.63 20.09 21.43
C PRO A 229 -6.45 21.60 21.64
N ASP A 230 -5.44 22.23 21.03
CA ASP A 230 -5.02 23.60 21.37
C ASP A 230 -5.31 24.67 20.31
N ARG A 231 -6.33 24.49 19.45
CA ARG A 231 -6.79 25.61 18.61
C ARG A 231 -7.92 26.39 19.28
N PRO A 232 -7.80 27.74 19.42
CA PRO A 232 -8.96 28.55 19.71
C PRO A 232 -9.94 28.34 18.56
N GLY A 233 -11.17 27.92 18.90
CA GLY A 233 -12.24 27.78 17.93
C GLY A 233 -12.42 29.08 17.14
N PRO A 234 -12.97 29.01 15.91
CA PRO A 234 -13.23 30.22 15.13
C PRO A 234 -14.01 31.22 16.00
N PRO A 235 -13.68 32.53 15.96
CA PRO A 235 -14.38 33.51 16.77
C PRO A 235 -15.87 33.39 16.46
N ARG A 236 -16.67 33.14 17.51
CA ARG A 236 -18.13 33.18 17.45
C ARG A 236 -18.55 34.61 17.12
N ILE A 237 -18.51 34.95 15.84
CA ILE A 237 -19.08 36.19 15.33
C ILE A 237 -20.13 35.78 14.30
N LEU A 238 -21.38 36.07 14.68
CA LEU A 238 -22.62 36.08 13.90
C LEU A 238 -23.33 34.74 13.69
N LYS A 239 -24.14 34.34 14.68
CA LYS A 239 -25.58 34.12 14.47
C LYS A 239 -26.39 34.61 15.68
N GLY A 240 -26.25 35.91 15.95
CA GLY A 240 -27.36 36.75 16.39
C GLY A 240 -27.67 37.66 15.22
N LEU A 241 -28.43 37.17 14.23
CA LEU A 241 -29.04 37.94 13.15
C LEU A 241 -30.06 37.04 12.44
N LYS A 242 -31.18 36.83 13.14
CA LYS A 242 -32.58 36.83 12.69
C LYS A 242 -33.42 36.00 13.66
#